data_AF-A0A6J6FUS9-F1
#
_entry.id   AF-A0A6J6FUS9-F1
#
_cell.length_a   1.000
_cell.length_b   1.000
_cell.length_c   1.000
_cell.angle_alpha   90.00
_cell.angle_beta   90.00
_cell.angle_gamma   90.00
#
_symmetry.space_group_name_H-M   'P 1'
#
loop_
_entity.id
_entity.type
_entity.pdbx_description
1 polymer ?
#
loop_
_entity_poly.entity_id
_entity_poly.type
_entity_poly.pdbx_seq_one_letter_code
_entity_poly.pdbx_strand_id
1 'polypeptide(L)'
;MQLQRIAARDGWTCWLCGGEVDPDAPLDSPARGTVDHLVPRSRGGSSELANLRLAHRRCNVRRGSHLPELQWPAEWPLLMGTHLWTALARLAPRPGAAEVVAVAPLAELADAAAGWAVERAECFVPGGWEAWCEPWSGGPVAVWLRRPCDSAPGDAGRPRHPEP
;
A
#
# COMPACT_ATOMS: atom_id res chain seq x y z
N MET A 1 -11.86 9.48 18.98
CA MET A 1 -10.41 9.34 19.24
C MET A 1 -9.62 8.73 18.07
N GLN A 2 -10.06 7.64 17.43
CA GLN A 2 -9.28 7.01 16.34
C GLN A 2 -9.19 7.87 15.06
N LEU A 3 -10.27 8.52 14.62
CA LEU A 3 -10.28 9.37 13.41
C LEU A 3 -9.33 10.56 13.52
N GLN A 4 -9.34 11.31 14.62
CA GLN A 4 -8.45 12.48 14.79
C GLN A 4 -6.98 12.09 14.75
N ARG A 5 -6.60 10.95 15.35
CA ARG A 5 -5.21 10.46 15.29
C ARG A 5 -4.78 10.14 13.86
N ILE A 6 -5.63 9.46 13.09
CA ILE A 6 -5.38 9.14 11.68
C ILE A 6 -5.34 10.42 10.85
N ALA A 7 -6.27 11.35 11.08
CA ALA A 7 -6.35 12.61 10.37
C ALA A 7 -5.13 13.50 10.62
N ALA A 8 -4.66 13.59 11.87
CA ALA A 8 -3.45 14.32 12.21
C ALA A 8 -2.21 13.72 11.53
N ARG A 9 -2.07 12.39 11.52
CA ARG A 9 -1.00 11.70 10.79
C ARG A 9 -1.05 11.97 9.28
N ASP A 10 -2.24 11.91 8.70
CA ASP A 10 -2.45 12.07 7.25
C ASP A 10 -2.52 13.54 6.81
N GLY A 11 -2.25 14.49 7.73
CA GLY A 11 -2.26 15.93 7.45
C GLY A 11 -3.61 16.43 6.94
N TRP A 12 -4.71 15.88 7.47
CA TRP A 12 -6.08 16.20 7.05
C TRP A 12 -6.31 16.07 5.55
N THR A 13 -5.58 15.18 4.88
CA THR A 13 -5.68 14.99 3.44
C THR A 13 -6.31 13.63 3.11
N CYS A 14 -7.28 13.63 2.21
CA CYS A 14 -7.89 12.42 1.69
C CYS A 14 -6.89 11.65 0.83
N TRP A 15 -6.55 10.42 1.22
CA TRP A 15 -5.57 9.61 0.49
C TRP A 15 -6.02 9.14 -0.90
N LEU A 16 -7.32 9.23 -1.19
CA LEU A 16 -7.91 8.75 -2.44
C LEU A 16 -8.00 9.82 -3.53
N CYS A 17 -8.09 11.10 -3.16
CA CYS A 17 -8.22 12.19 -4.13
C CYS A 17 -7.23 13.32 -3.89
N GLY A 18 -6.40 13.23 -2.85
CA GLY A 18 -5.43 14.26 -2.47
C GLY A 18 -6.04 15.55 -1.88
N GLY A 19 -7.37 15.68 -1.81
CA GLY A 19 -8.05 16.88 -1.30
C GLY A 19 -8.14 16.96 0.22
N GLU A 20 -8.23 18.17 0.76
CA GLU A 20 -8.36 18.44 2.19
C GLU A 20 -9.68 17.90 2.78
N VAL A 21 -9.63 17.42 4.02
CA VAL A 21 -10.76 16.92 4.80
C VAL A 21 -11.05 17.91 5.91
N ASP A 22 -12.24 18.50 5.87
CA ASP A 22 -12.69 19.43 6.89
C ASP A 22 -13.05 18.68 8.20
N PRO A 23 -12.44 19.03 9.35
CA PRO A 23 -12.76 18.46 10.66
C PRO A 23 -14.19 18.72 11.11
N ASP A 24 -14.78 19.83 10.69
CA ASP A 24 -16.08 20.33 11.14
C ASP A 24 -17.21 20.01 10.15
N ALA A 25 -16.90 19.24 9.11
CA ALA A 25 -17.88 18.82 8.11
C ALA A 25 -19.11 18.13 8.76
N PRO A 26 -20.34 18.51 8.37
CA PRO A 26 -21.57 17.92 8.88
C PRO A 26 -21.60 16.40 8.79
N LEU A 27 -22.35 15.75 9.70
CA LEU A 27 -22.36 14.28 9.83
C LEU A 27 -22.77 13.54 8.55
N ASP A 28 -23.67 14.15 7.78
CA ASP A 28 -24.23 13.71 6.51
C ASP A 28 -23.46 14.20 5.28
N SER A 29 -22.44 15.05 5.46
CA SER A 29 -21.66 15.61 4.37
C SER A 29 -20.88 14.53 3.60
N PRO A 30 -20.89 14.56 2.25
CA PRO A 30 -20.04 13.69 1.44
C PRO A 30 -18.54 13.99 1.62
N ALA A 31 -18.18 15.20 2.07
CA ALA A 31 -16.81 15.61 2.35
C ALA A 31 -16.35 15.26 3.78
N ARG A 32 -17.22 14.66 4.61
CA ARG A 32 -16.85 14.27 5.97
C ARG A 32 -15.69 13.29 5.99
N GLY A 33 -14.75 13.48 6.92
CA GLY A 33 -13.67 12.54 7.18
C GLY A 33 -14.16 11.19 7.69
N THR A 34 -13.62 10.11 7.11
CA THR A 34 -13.87 8.72 7.51
C THR A 34 -12.56 7.95 7.56
N VAL A 35 -12.55 6.86 8.34
CA VAL A 35 -11.44 5.93 8.35
C VAL A 35 -11.66 4.90 7.24
N ASP A 36 -10.79 4.94 6.24
CA ASP A 36 -10.71 3.94 5.20
C ASP A 36 -9.67 2.89 5.54
N HIS A 37 -9.93 1.64 5.15
CA HIS A 37 -8.95 0.57 5.28
C HIS A 37 -8.29 0.37 3.92
N LEU A 38 -6.98 0.65 3.82
CA LEU A 38 -6.18 0.42 2.61
C LEU A 38 -6.43 -0.99 2.06
N VAL A 39 -6.57 -1.95 2.96
CA VAL A 39 -7.12 -3.26 2.69
C VAL A 39 -8.53 -3.34 3.24
N PRO A 40 -9.56 -3.55 2.41
CA PRO A 40 -10.91 -3.75 2.91
C PRO A 40 -10.97 -4.89 3.93
N ARG A 41 -11.67 -4.68 5.04
CA ARG A 41 -11.89 -5.73 6.07
C ARG A 41 -12.49 -7.00 5.47
N SER A 42 -13.36 -6.88 4.47
CA SER A 42 -13.94 -8.01 3.73
C SER A 42 -12.92 -8.87 2.97
N ARG A 43 -11.68 -8.38 2.82
CA ARG A 43 -10.54 -9.08 2.21
C ARG A 43 -9.44 -9.39 3.21
N GLY A 44 -9.73 -9.36 4.52
CA GLY A 44 -8.77 -9.68 5.58
C GLY A 44 -7.89 -8.51 6.02
N GLY A 45 -8.25 -7.28 5.70
CA GLY A 45 -7.54 -6.09 6.19
C GLY A 45 -7.66 -5.89 7.70
N SER A 46 -6.53 -5.60 8.35
CA SER A 46 -6.47 -5.36 9.79
C SER A 46 -7.00 -3.96 10.18
N SER A 47 -7.31 -3.75 11.45
CA SER A 47 -7.64 -2.41 11.98
C SER A 47 -6.40 -1.71 12.57
N GLU A 48 -5.21 -2.21 12.25
CA GLU A 48 -3.95 -1.62 12.68
C GLU A 48 -3.70 -0.30 11.97
N LEU A 49 -3.05 0.65 12.63
CA LEU A 49 -2.83 2.01 12.11
C LEU A 49 -2.19 2.01 10.71
N ALA A 50 -1.31 1.04 10.43
CA ALA A 50 -0.66 0.86 9.13
C ALA A 50 -1.66 0.58 7.98
N ASN A 51 -2.80 -0.05 8.26
CA ASN A 51 -3.85 -0.34 7.29
C ASN A 51 -4.94 0.74 7.22
N LEU A 52 -4.92 1.73 8.13
CA LEU A 52 -5.94 2.77 8.19
C LEU A 52 -5.46 4.04 7.48
N ARG A 53 -6.35 4.73 6.77
CA ARG A 53 -6.11 6.03 6.12
C ARG A 53 -7.32 6.96 6.26
N LEU A 54 -7.08 8.25 6.19
CA LEU A 54 -8.12 9.28 6.16
C LEU A 54 -8.68 9.42 4.73
N ALA A 55 -9.99 9.29 4.57
CA ALA A 55 -10.67 9.56 3.31
C ALA A 55 -11.97 10.33 3.50
N HIS A 56 -12.38 11.12 2.51
CA HIS A 56 -13.75 11.64 2.46
C HIS A 56 -14.76 10.48 2.41
N ARG A 57 -15.93 10.67 3.01
CA ARG A 57 -17.03 9.71 2.94
C ARG A 57 -17.38 9.32 1.51
N ARG A 58 -17.50 10.28 0.58
CA ARG A 58 -17.80 10.01 -0.84
C ARG A 58 -16.73 9.18 -1.53
N CYS A 59 -15.44 9.46 -1.24
CA CYS A 59 -14.32 8.78 -1.86
C CYS A 59 -14.23 7.34 -1.34
N ASN A 60 -14.35 7.16 -0.03
CA ASN A 60 -14.36 5.86 0.62
C ASN A 60 -15.53 4.98 0.11
N VAL A 61 -16.75 5.54 0.04
CA VAL A 61 -17.92 4.83 -0.52
C VAL A 61 -17.72 4.46 -1.99
N ARG A 62 -17.21 5.38 -2.81
CA ARG A 62 -16.94 5.12 -4.24
C ARG A 62 -15.88 4.05 -4.44
N ARG A 63 -14.84 4.04 -3.61
CA ARG A 63 -13.79 3.01 -3.61
C ARG A 63 -14.37 1.64 -3.23
N GLY A 64 -15.27 1.61 -2.25
CA GLY A 64 -15.88 0.37 -1.78
C GLY A 64 -14.83 -0.65 -1.35
N SER A 65 -14.89 -1.85 -1.93
CA SER A 65 -13.86 -2.86 -1.71
C SER A 65 -12.80 -2.92 -2.80
N HIS A 66 -12.76 -2.02 -3.79
CA HIS A 66 -11.83 -2.14 -4.91
C HIS A 66 -10.36 -1.95 -4.50
N LEU A 67 -9.46 -2.67 -5.17
CA LEU A 67 -7.99 -2.60 -4.99
C LEU A 67 -7.28 -2.28 -6.32
N PRO A 68 -7.58 -1.13 -6.99
CA PRO A 68 -7.24 -0.97 -8.40
C PRO A 68 -5.76 -0.63 -8.67
N GLU A 69 -5.05 0.08 -7.80
CA GLU A 69 -3.74 0.69 -8.15
C GLU A 69 -2.50 -0.18 -7.85
N LEU A 70 -2.71 -1.41 -7.33
CA LEU A 70 -1.65 -2.34 -6.93
C LEU A 70 -1.71 -3.69 -7.68
N GLN A 71 -2.36 -3.71 -8.85
CA GLN A 71 -2.27 -4.87 -9.74
C GLN A 71 -0.97 -4.78 -10.55
N TRP A 72 -0.27 -5.90 -10.66
CA TRP A 72 0.89 -6.01 -11.54
C TRP A 72 0.50 -5.67 -12.98
N PRO A 73 1.40 -5.07 -13.78
CA PRO A 73 1.16 -4.83 -15.19
C PRO A 73 0.73 -6.12 -15.90
N ALA A 74 -0.38 -6.07 -16.63
CA ALA A 74 -1.01 -7.26 -17.22
C ALA A 74 -0.15 -7.88 -18.34
N GLU A 75 0.67 -7.05 -18.97
CA GLU A 75 1.62 -7.40 -20.00
C GLU A 75 2.87 -8.11 -19.46
N TRP A 76 3.09 -8.13 -18.14
CA TRP A 76 4.23 -8.80 -17.54
C TRP A 76 3.92 -10.29 -17.32
N PRO A 77 4.63 -11.21 -17.99
CA PRO A 77 4.43 -12.65 -17.86
C PRO A 77 5.04 -13.19 -16.55
N LEU A 78 4.63 -12.65 -15.41
CA LEU A 78 4.99 -13.15 -14.10
C LEU A 78 4.44 -14.57 -13.93
N LEU A 79 5.29 -15.50 -13.48
CA LEU A 79 4.86 -16.85 -13.13
C LEU A 79 4.00 -16.84 -11.86
N MET A 80 4.24 -15.84 -11.00
CA MET A 80 3.43 -15.57 -9.83
C MET A 80 3.49 -14.07 -9.52
N GLY A 81 2.35 -13.47 -9.21
CA GLY A 81 2.26 -12.12 -8.64
C GLY A 81 1.31 -12.13 -7.45
N THR A 82 1.77 -11.68 -6.28
CA THR A 82 0.90 -11.54 -5.11
C THR A 82 -0.03 -10.34 -5.26
N HIS A 83 -1.10 -10.29 -4.47
CA HIS A 83 -1.76 -9.02 -4.23
C HIS A 83 -0.83 -8.14 -3.38
N LEU A 84 -0.16 -7.17 -4.01
CA LEU A 84 0.92 -6.41 -3.37
C LEU A 84 0.45 -5.75 -2.06
N TRP A 85 -0.80 -5.27 -1.99
CA TRP A 85 -1.36 -4.72 -0.75
C TRP A 85 -1.21 -5.68 0.44
N THR A 86 -1.41 -6.99 0.23
CA THR A 86 -1.42 -7.98 1.31
C THR A 86 -0.04 -8.17 1.87
N ALA A 87 0.96 -8.17 0.98
CA ALA A 87 2.36 -8.12 1.39
C ALA A 87 2.64 -6.84 2.17
N LEU A 88 2.24 -5.67 1.67
CA LEU A 88 2.49 -4.38 2.36
C LEU A 88 1.86 -4.34 3.75
N ALA A 89 0.59 -4.72 3.90
CA ALA A 89 -0.10 -4.72 5.19
C ALA A 89 0.54 -5.67 6.20
N ARG A 90 1.13 -6.77 5.71
CA ARG A 90 1.88 -7.74 6.52
C ARG A 90 3.29 -7.29 6.86
N LEU A 91 3.99 -6.65 5.94
CA LEU A 91 5.40 -6.25 6.09
C LEU A 91 5.56 -4.91 6.82
N ALA A 92 4.67 -3.95 6.58
CA ALA A 92 4.75 -2.60 7.15
C ALA A 92 4.85 -2.53 8.69
N PRO A 93 4.14 -3.37 9.48
CA PRO A 93 4.29 -3.40 10.94
C PRO A 93 5.45 -4.27 11.42
N ARG A 94 6.18 -4.97 10.53
CA ARG A 94 7.26 -5.90 10.85
C ARG A 94 8.57 -5.52 10.12
N PRO A 95 9.23 -4.41 10.51
CA PRO A 95 10.56 -4.06 10.02
C PRO A 95 11.53 -5.26 10.09
N GLY A 96 12.30 -5.48 9.02
CA GLY A 96 13.23 -6.60 8.86
C GLY A 96 12.62 -7.87 8.26
N ALA A 97 11.30 -8.04 8.31
CA ALA A 97 10.63 -9.15 7.63
C ALA A 97 10.64 -8.96 6.11
N ALA A 98 10.71 -10.08 5.38
CA ALA A 98 10.67 -10.09 3.92
C ALA A 98 9.72 -11.18 3.42
N GLU A 99 9.08 -10.92 2.30
CA GLU A 99 8.18 -11.86 1.62
C GLU A 99 8.46 -11.83 0.10
N VAL A 100 8.30 -12.98 -0.57
CA VAL A 100 8.30 -13.03 -2.04
C VAL A 100 6.99 -12.44 -2.54
N VAL A 101 7.07 -11.40 -3.38
CA VAL A 101 5.91 -10.69 -3.92
C VAL A 101 5.62 -11.01 -5.39
N ALA A 102 6.63 -11.50 -6.12
CA ALA A 102 6.48 -11.99 -7.48
C ALA A 102 7.53 -13.07 -7.80
N VAL A 103 7.28 -13.85 -8.83
CA VAL A 103 8.26 -14.75 -9.47
C VAL A 103 8.23 -14.48 -10.97
N ALA A 104 9.37 -14.13 -11.53
CA ALA A 104 9.53 -13.83 -12.95
C ALA A 104 10.29 -14.97 -13.67
N PRO A 105 10.01 -15.23 -14.96
CA PRO A 105 10.72 -16.23 -15.75
C PRO A 105 12.17 -15.82 -16.07
N LEU A 106 12.49 -14.52 -16.06
CA LEU A 106 13.78 -13.96 -16.47
C LEU A 106 14.22 -12.87 -15.49
N ALA A 107 15.54 -12.71 -15.33
CA ALA A 107 16.13 -11.73 -14.41
C ALA A 107 15.72 -10.29 -14.73
N GLU A 108 15.72 -9.90 -16.00
CA GLU A 108 15.33 -8.54 -16.44
C GLU A 108 13.91 -8.16 -16.00
N LEU A 109 12.96 -9.10 -16.15
CA LEU A 109 11.59 -8.89 -15.70
C LEU A 109 11.48 -8.90 -14.16
N ALA A 110 12.32 -9.68 -13.48
CA ALA A 110 12.39 -9.67 -12.02
C ALA A 110 12.86 -8.31 -11.49
N ASP A 111 13.89 -7.72 -12.13
CA ASP A 111 14.43 -6.41 -11.77
C ASP A 111 13.38 -5.31 -12.00
N ALA A 112 12.68 -5.35 -13.14
CA ALA A 112 11.56 -4.44 -13.41
C ALA A 112 10.45 -4.59 -12.36
N ALA A 113 10.12 -5.84 -11.99
CA ALA A 113 9.12 -6.12 -10.96
C ALA A 113 9.55 -5.68 -9.56
N ALA A 114 10.84 -5.80 -9.21
CA ALA A 114 11.39 -5.29 -7.97
C ALA A 114 11.26 -3.77 -7.88
N GLY A 115 11.66 -3.06 -8.95
CA GLY A 115 11.54 -1.60 -9.02
C GLY A 115 10.08 -1.12 -8.89
N TRP A 116 9.18 -1.75 -9.64
CA TRP A 116 7.75 -1.46 -9.55
C TRP A 116 7.18 -1.72 -8.15
N ALA A 117 7.56 -2.83 -7.51
CA ALA A 117 7.08 -3.15 -6.17
C ALA A 117 7.50 -2.09 -5.14
N VAL A 118 8.75 -1.63 -5.20
CA VAL A 118 9.28 -0.58 -4.31
C VAL A 118 8.58 0.75 -4.55
N GLU A 119 8.46 1.18 -5.80
CA GLU A 119 7.79 2.43 -6.17
C GLU A 119 6.36 2.46 -5.61
N ARG A 120 5.60 1.38 -5.83
CA ARG A 120 4.23 1.29 -5.35
C ARG A 120 4.16 1.16 -3.83
N ALA A 121 5.04 0.38 -3.21
CA ALA A 121 5.11 0.28 -1.76
C ALA A 121 5.33 1.65 -1.10
N GLU A 122 6.26 2.44 -1.62
CA GLU A 122 6.55 3.79 -1.12
C GLU A 122 5.41 4.77 -1.39
N CYS A 123 4.69 4.63 -2.50
CA CYS A 123 3.51 5.46 -2.78
C CYS A 123 2.38 5.25 -1.74
N PHE A 124 2.09 4.00 -1.38
CA PHE A 124 0.93 3.68 -0.52
C PHE A 124 1.26 3.56 0.97
N VAL A 125 2.49 3.15 1.30
CA VAL A 125 2.97 2.98 2.67
C VAL A 125 4.38 3.59 2.80
N PRO A 126 4.54 4.91 2.71
CA PRO A 126 5.84 5.56 2.84
C PRO A 126 6.65 5.10 4.05
N GLY A 127 7.97 5.17 3.90
CA GLY A 127 8.92 4.97 4.99
C GLY A 127 9.92 3.85 4.75
N GLY A 128 10.40 3.73 3.51
CA GLY A 128 11.56 2.94 3.14
C GLY A 128 11.19 1.50 2.76
N TRP A 129 11.34 1.17 1.48
CA TRP A 129 11.16 -0.19 0.97
C TRP A 129 12.36 -0.62 0.15
N GLU A 130 12.68 -1.90 0.27
CA GLU A 130 13.75 -2.54 -0.47
C GLU A 130 13.21 -3.79 -1.16
N ALA A 131 13.66 -4.02 -2.39
CA ALA A 131 13.43 -5.26 -3.10
C ALA A 131 14.75 -5.81 -3.63
N TRP A 132 14.82 -7.13 -3.76
CA TRP A 132 15.94 -7.81 -4.42
C TRP A 132 15.46 -9.04 -5.17
N CYS A 133 16.27 -9.47 -6.11
CA CYS A 133 16.01 -10.62 -6.96
C CYS A 133 16.90 -11.79 -6.54
N GLU A 134 16.30 -12.95 -6.35
CA GLU A 134 17.02 -14.19 -6.01
C GLU A 134 16.67 -15.28 -7.03
N PRO A 135 17.61 -15.70 -7.88
CA PRO A 135 17.37 -16.76 -8.83
C PRO A 135 17.26 -18.10 -8.10
N TRP A 136 16.21 -18.86 -8.40
CA TRP A 136 16.17 -20.28 -8.04
C TRP A 136 17.12 -21.03 -8.97
N SER A 137 17.91 -21.96 -8.45
CA SER A 137 19.01 -22.63 -9.18
C SER A 137 18.62 -23.05 -10.62
N GLY A 138 19.08 -22.26 -11.60
CA GLY A 138 18.85 -22.50 -13.04
C GLY A 138 17.42 -22.24 -13.55
N GLY A 139 16.59 -21.53 -12.79
CA GLY A 139 15.16 -21.36 -13.06
C GLY A 139 14.65 -19.93 -12.80
N PRO A 140 13.34 -19.80 -12.46
CA PRO A 140 12.70 -18.52 -12.20
C PRO A 140 13.38 -17.68 -11.13
N VAL A 141 13.15 -16.38 -11.20
CA VAL A 141 13.73 -15.39 -10.29
C VAL A 141 12.65 -14.90 -9.34
N ALA A 142 12.85 -15.14 -8.05
CA ALA A 142 11.97 -14.62 -7.00
C ALA A 142 12.28 -13.14 -6.75
N VAL A 143 11.21 -12.34 -6.63
CA VAL A 143 11.28 -10.93 -6.24
C VAL A 143 10.85 -10.82 -4.79
N TRP A 144 11.80 -10.48 -3.93
CA TRP A 144 11.58 -10.26 -2.51
C TRP A 144 11.30 -8.79 -2.24
N LEU A 145 10.44 -8.52 -1.25
CA LEU A 145 10.16 -7.17 -0.75
C LEU A 145 10.30 -7.15 0.77
N ARG A 146 10.90 -6.08 1.29
CA ARG A 146 11.12 -5.83 2.72
C ARG A 146 10.91 -4.36 3.06
N ARG A 147 10.51 -4.13 4.31
CA ARG A 147 10.72 -2.86 5.01
C ARG A 147 11.96 -2.97 5.91
N PRO A 148 13.00 -2.14 5.76
CA PRO A 148 14.24 -2.23 6.55
C PRO A 148 14.02 -2.14 8.08
N CYS A 149 14.90 -2.73 8.90
CA CYS A 149 14.76 -2.79 10.36
C CYS A 149 14.76 -1.42 11.06
N ASP A 150 15.50 -0.47 10.51
CA ASP A 150 15.63 0.92 10.96
C ASP A 150 14.48 1.81 10.49
N SER A 151 13.56 1.27 9.67
CA SER A 151 12.35 1.98 9.27
C SER A 151 11.40 2.17 10.45
N ALA A 152 10.89 3.39 10.63
CA ALA A 152 9.94 3.70 11.69
C ALA A 152 8.68 2.81 11.57
N PRO A 153 8.27 2.07 12.62
CA PRO A 153 7.10 1.20 12.55
C PRO A 153 5.83 1.99 12.25
N GLY A 154 5.02 1.51 11.32
CA GLY A 154 3.59 1.80 11.26
C GLY A 154 3.14 3.23 10.91
N ASP A 155 4.05 4.21 10.79
CA ASP A 155 3.66 5.51 10.24
C ASP A 155 3.76 5.43 8.73
N ALA A 156 2.68 4.93 8.13
CA ALA A 156 2.58 4.68 6.71
C ALA A 156 2.51 5.98 5.87
N GLY A 157 3.03 7.09 6.41
CA GLY A 157 3.08 8.42 5.83
C GLY A 157 1.79 8.91 5.20
N ARG A 158 1.87 10.04 4.50
CA ARG A 158 0.84 10.47 3.55
C ARG A 158 1.04 9.67 2.26
N PRO A 159 0.04 8.88 1.81
CA PRO A 159 0.12 8.25 0.50
C PRO A 159 0.31 9.30 -0.58
N ARG A 160 1.21 9.03 -1.52
CA ARG A 160 1.39 9.86 -2.71
C ARG A 160 0.66 9.16 -3.85
N HIS A 161 -0.15 9.91 -4.59
CA HIS A 161 -0.63 9.39 -5.86
C HIS A 161 0.60 9.21 -6.77
N PRO A 162 0.76 8.03 -7.41
CA PRO A 162 1.74 7.93 -8.48
C PRO A 162 1.42 9.00 -9.53
N GLU A 163 2.45 9.67 -10.05
CA GLU A 163 2.26 10.54 -11.20
C GLU A 163 1.67 9.70 -12.36
N PRO A 164 0.75 10.29 -13.16
CA PRO A 164 0.04 9.57 -14.21
C PRO A 164 0.95 8.98 -15.28
#